data_AF-A0AAU9BZA8-F1
#
_entry.id   AF-A0AAU9BZA8-F1
#
_cell.length_a   1.000
_cell.length_b   1.000
_cell.length_c   1.000
_cell.angle_alpha   90.00
_cell.angle_beta   90.00
_cell.angle_gamma   90.00
#
_symmetry.space_group_name_H-M   'P 1'
#
loop_
_entity.id
_entity.type
_entity.pdbx_description
1 polymer ?
#
loop_
_entity_poly.entity_id
_entity_poly.type
_entity_poly.pdbx_seq_one_letter_code
_entity_poly.pdbx_strand_id
1 'polypeptide(L)'
;MHRSLKSALAQGNTFMTMEEQQRWFSDYREEFNYERPHEALAGATPGTVWHPSKRQWDGRVPDYAYPSGGTVYRVKSRGDTLYGEKGDGVPE
;
A
#
# COMPACT_ATOMS: atom_id res chain seq x y z
N MET A 1 6.28 0.81 -7.24
CA MET A 1 7.39 1.59 -6.66
C MET A 1 6.96 3.05 -6.52
N HIS A 2 7.22 3.72 -5.39
CA HIS A 2 6.75 5.09 -5.12
C HIS A 2 7.40 6.11 -6.07
N ARG A 3 6.60 7.02 -6.66
CA ARG A 3 7.06 7.94 -7.72
C ARG A 3 8.14 8.91 -7.24
N SER A 4 7.99 9.52 -6.05
CA SER A 4 8.97 10.48 -5.53
C SER A 4 10.29 9.82 -5.16
N LEU A 5 10.25 8.59 -4.62
CA LEU A 5 11.44 7.84 -4.27
C LEU A 5 12.25 7.48 -5.52
N LYS A 6 11.58 7.04 -6.57
CA LYS A 6 12.21 6.77 -7.87
C LYS A 6 12.88 8.01 -8.45
N SER A 7 12.22 9.16 -8.36
CA SER A 7 12.79 10.45 -8.79
C SER A 7 14.03 10.83 -7.99
N ALA A 8 14.02 10.63 -6.66
CA ALA A 8 15.15 10.95 -5.80
C ALA A 8 16.34 10.01 -6.06
N LEU A 9 16.09 8.72 -6.29
CA LEU A 9 17.14 7.76 -6.68
C LEU A 9 17.77 8.10 -8.04
N ALA A 10 16.97 8.60 -8.99
CA ALA A 10 17.44 8.98 -10.32
C ALA A 10 18.39 10.19 -10.35
N GLN A 11 18.55 10.91 -9.23
CA GLN A 11 19.43 12.10 -9.12
C GLN A 11 20.89 11.76 -8.80
N GLY A 12 21.37 10.57 -9.20
CA GLY A 12 22.77 10.16 -9.01
C GLY A 12 23.08 9.49 -7.68
N ASN A 13 22.06 9.09 -6.93
CA ASN A 13 22.19 8.37 -5.67
C ASN A 13 22.56 6.89 -5.93
N THR A 14 23.82 6.66 -6.30
CA THR A 14 24.41 5.32 -6.49
C THR A 14 25.25 4.98 -5.27
N PHE A 15 24.94 3.88 -4.59
CA PHE A 15 25.62 3.45 -3.37
C PHE A 15 26.52 2.25 -3.65
N MET A 16 27.65 2.17 -2.96
CA MET A 16 28.61 1.08 -3.13
C MET A 16 28.30 -0.10 -2.20
N THR A 17 27.56 0.15 -1.11
CA THR A 17 27.15 -0.89 -0.16
C THR A 17 25.65 -0.81 0.19
N MET A 18 25.11 -1.92 0.69
CA MET A 18 23.73 -1.98 1.19
C MET A 18 23.52 -1.06 2.42
N GLU A 19 24.56 -0.87 3.23
CA GLU A 19 24.50 -0.02 4.44
C GLU A 19 24.40 1.45 4.09
N GLU A 20 25.16 1.91 3.08
CA GLU A 20 25.06 3.27 2.53
C GLU A 20 23.67 3.52 1.97
N GLN A 21 23.15 2.57 1.18
CA GLN A 21 21.81 2.65 0.62
C GLN A 21 20.73 2.71 1.71
N GLN A 22 20.86 1.90 2.76
CA GLN A 22 19.91 1.89 3.87
C GLN A 22 19.97 3.18 4.70
N ARG A 23 21.16 3.76 4.88
CA ARG A 23 21.32 5.06 5.53
C ARG A 23 20.58 6.14 4.73
N TRP A 24 20.84 6.21 3.43
CA TRP A 24 20.14 7.15 2.56
C TRP A 24 18.62 6.95 2.56
N PHE A 25 18.13 5.70 2.56
CA PHE A 25 16.69 5.46 2.68
C PHE A 25 16.10 5.92 4.01
N SER A 26 16.88 5.83 5.09
CA SER A 26 16.45 6.30 6.41
C SER A 26 16.36 7.82 6.43
N ASP A 27 17.37 8.50 5.87
CA ASP A 27 17.41 9.95 5.75
C ASP A 27 16.28 10.47 4.82
N TYR A 28 16.11 9.84 3.65
CA TYR A 28 15.02 10.16 2.73
C TYR A 28 13.64 10.00 3.37
N ARG A 29 13.45 8.95 4.19
CA ARG A 29 12.19 8.72 4.90
C ARG A 29 11.93 9.82 5.92
N GLU A 30 12.96 10.29 6.62
CA GLU A 30 12.86 11.40 7.57
C GLU A 30 12.45 12.70 6.85
N GLU A 31 13.19 13.07 5.81
CA GLU A 31 12.93 14.26 4.98
C GLU A 31 11.50 14.22 4.41
N PHE A 32 11.10 13.08 3.83
CA PHE A 32 9.78 12.91 3.23
C PHE A 32 8.66 13.02 4.25
N ASN A 33 8.82 12.44 5.43
CA ASN A 33 7.76 12.41 6.44
C ASN A 33 7.67 13.71 7.24
N TYR A 34 8.77 14.41 7.48
CA TYR A 34 8.81 15.48 8.49
C TYR A 34 9.27 16.84 7.98
N GLU A 35 9.91 16.93 6.82
CA GLU A 35 10.44 18.20 6.30
C GLU A 35 9.69 18.69 5.06
N ARG A 36 9.27 17.76 4.19
CA ARG A 36 8.67 18.13 2.89
C ARG A 36 7.18 18.46 3.03
N PRO A 37 6.76 19.70 2.69
CA PRO A 37 5.34 20.03 2.61
C PRO A 37 4.71 19.34 1.41
N HIS A 38 3.52 18.76 1.61
CA HIS A 38 2.78 18.08 0.55
C HIS A 38 1.53 18.86 0.18
N GLU A 39 1.37 19.15 -1.12
CA GLU A 39 0.24 19.93 -1.64
C GLU A 39 -1.11 19.29 -1.32
N ALA A 40 -1.20 17.95 -1.44
CA ALA A 40 -2.41 17.20 -1.09
C ALA A 40 -2.79 17.29 0.40
N LEU A 41 -1.85 17.71 1.26
CA LEU A 41 -2.03 17.94 2.69
C LEU A 41 -2.05 19.44 3.04
N ALA A 42 -2.34 20.30 2.05
CA ALA A 42 -2.34 21.76 2.21
C ALA A 42 -1.03 22.33 2.78
N GLY A 43 0.10 21.74 2.41
CA GLY A 43 1.43 22.14 2.89
C GLY A 43 1.87 21.50 4.20
N ALA A 44 1.05 20.64 4.81
CA ALA A 44 1.47 19.83 5.96
C ALA A 44 2.41 18.70 5.54
N THR A 45 3.14 18.14 6.51
CA THR A 45 4.02 16.99 6.31
C THR A 45 3.29 15.69 6.70
N PRO A 46 3.59 14.53 6.08
CA PRO A 46 2.91 13.28 6.36
C PRO A 46 2.94 12.90 7.85
N GLY A 47 4.06 13.15 8.53
CA GLY A 47 4.24 12.87 9.95
C GLY A 47 3.36 13.72 10.88
N THR A 48 2.83 14.86 10.41
CA THR A 48 1.91 15.69 11.19
C THR A 48 0.45 15.23 11.10
N VAL A 49 0.09 14.53 10.02
CA VAL A 49 -1.30 14.08 9.79
C VAL A 49 -1.48 12.60 10.10
N TRP A 50 -0.41 11.81 9.96
CA TRP A 50 -0.47 10.37 10.19
C TRP A 50 -0.44 10.07 11.69
N HIS A 51 -1.36 9.21 12.12
CA HIS A 51 -1.32 8.60 13.43
C HIS A 51 -1.67 7.11 13.30
N PRO A 52 -1.14 6.25 14.19
CA PRO A 52 -1.58 4.86 14.25
C PRO A 52 -3.11 4.76 14.38
N SER A 53 -3.69 3.78 13.70
CA SER A 53 -5.10 3.44 13.89
C SER A 53 -5.34 2.98 15.32
N LYS A 54 -6.36 3.55 15.98
CA LYS A 54 -6.80 3.06 17.30
C LYS A 54 -7.33 1.63 17.23
N ARG A 55 -7.91 1.25 16.09
CA ARG A 55 -8.34 -0.12 15.82
C ARG A 55 -7.10 -0.93 15.44
N GLN A 56 -6.65 -1.76 16.37
CA GLN A 56 -5.61 -2.75 16.11
C GLN A 56 -6.20 -3.90 15.30
N TRP A 57 -5.38 -4.45 14.41
CA TRP A 57 -5.71 -5.68 13.70
C TRP A 57 -5.57 -6.86 14.66
N ASP A 58 -6.62 -7.66 14.81
CA ASP A 58 -6.67 -8.81 15.73
C ASP A 58 -6.21 -10.12 15.09
N GLY A 59 -5.72 -10.07 13.84
CA GLY A 59 -5.29 -11.24 13.09
C GLY A 59 -6.43 -12.00 12.39
N ARG A 60 -7.69 -11.59 12.56
CA ARG A 60 -8.86 -12.34 12.08
C ARG A 60 -9.50 -11.64 10.90
N VAL A 61 -9.55 -12.32 9.76
CA VAL A 61 -10.40 -11.90 8.65
C VAL A 61 -11.84 -12.28 9.00
N PRO A 62 -12.76 -11.32 9.17
CA PRO A 62 -14.16 -11.66 9.44
C PRO A 62 -14.76 -12.38 8.24
N ASP A 63 -15.67 -13.32 8.50
CA ASP A 63 -16.50 -13.89 7.45
C ASP A 63 -17.34 -12.77 6.80
N TYR A 64 -17.36 -12.74 5.47
CA TYR A 64 -18.18 -11.79 4.74
C TYR A 64 -19.63 -12.27 4.73
N ALA A 65 -20.53 -11.49 5.35
CA ALA A 65 -21.97 -11.71 5.21
C ALA A 65 -22.40 -11.22 3.82
N TYR A 66 -22.40 -12.12 2.83
CA TYR A 66 -23.01 -11.85 1.54
C TYR A 66 -24.55 -11.90 1.68
N PRO A 67 -25.30 -11.04 0.95
CA PRO A 67 -26.75 -11.15 0.92
C PRO A 67 -27.19 -12.54 0.47
N SER A 68 -28.28 -13.04 1.07
CA SER A 68 -28.93 -14.28 0.64
C SER A 68 -29.23 -14.24 -0.86
N GLY A 69 -28.79 -15.27 -1.59
CA GLY A 69 -28.93 -15.38 -3.05
C GLY A 69 -27.81 -14.72 -3.86
N GLY A 70 -26.80 -14.14 -3.22
CA GLY A 70 -25.58 -13.67 -3.90
C GLY A 70 -24.71 -14.83 -4.38
N THR A 71 -24.23 -14.76 -5.62
CA THR A 71 -23.25 -15.72 -6.15
C THR A 71 -21.83 -15.21 -5.90
N VAL A 72 -21.03 -16.00 -5.18
CA VAL A 72 -19.62 -15.67 -4.91
C VAL A 72 -18.74 -16.25 -6.02
N TYR A 73 -18.00 -15.37 -6.70
CA TYR A 73 -17.05 -15.74 -7.74
C TYR A 73 -15.61 -15.53 -7.28
N ARG A 74 -14.73 -16.47 -7.66
CA ARG A 74 -13.30 -16.35 -7.38
C ARG A 74 -12.59 -15.47 -8.43
N VAL A 75 -11.94 -14.42 -7.96
CA VAL A 75 -11.04 -13.60 -8.78
C VAL A 75 -9.72 -14.36 -9.00
N LYS A 76 -9.28 -14.44 -10.26
CA LYS A 76 -8.00 -15.06 -10.61
C LYS A 76 -6.84 -14.11 -10.30
N SER A 77 -5.62 -14.64 -10.27
CA SER A 77 -4.41 -13.87 -9.96
C SER A 77 -4.15 -12.68 -10.89
N ARG A 78 -4.73 -12.68 -12.09
CA ARG A 78 -4.65 -11.58 -13.07
C ARG A 78 -5.70 -10.48 -12.86
N GLY A 79 -6.60 -10.63 -11.89
CA GLY A 79 -7.65 -9.66 -11.59
C GLY A 79 -8.92 -9.82 -12.43
N ASP A 80 -9.02 -10.89 -13.22
CA ASP A 80 -10.21 -11.25 -14.00
C ASP A 80 -11.05 -12.32 -13.31
N THR A 81 -12.33 -12.39 -13.67
CA THR A 81 -13.31 -13.36 -13.15
C THR A 81 -14.21 -13.84 -14.27
N LEU A 82 -14.61 -15.11 -14.22
CA LEU A 82 -15.58 -15.67 -15.15
C LEU A 82 -16.98 -15.62 -14.52
N TYR A 83 -17.93 -15.05 -15.25
CA TYR A 83 -19.34 -14.96 -14.85
C TYR A 83 -20.19 -15.90 -15.73
N GLY A 84 -21.15 -16.62 -15.13
CA GLY A 84 -22.00 -17.62 -15.80
C GLY A 84 -21.66 -19.09 -15.46
N GLU A 85 -22.23 -20.05 -16.20
CA GLU A 85 -22.15 -21.51 -15.92
C GLU A 85 -20.72 -22.11 -15.84
N LYS A 86 -19.71 -21.37 -16.28
CA LYS A 86 -18.28 -21.75 -16.24
C LYS A 86 -17.47 -21.02 -15.16
N GLY A 87 -18.10 -20.22 -14.32
CA GLY A 87 -17.43 -19.58 -13.19
C GLY A 87 -17.19 -20.61 -12.08
N ASP A 88 -15.96 -20.69 -11.57
CA ASP A 88 -15.65 -21.45 -10.36
C ASP A 88 -16.31 -20.75 -9.17
N GLY A 89 -17.61 -20.98 -8.99
CA GLY A 89 -18.35 -20.56 -7.81
C GLY A 89 -17.71 -21.18 -6.59
N VAL A 90 -17.44 -20.36 -5.58
CA VAL A 90 -16.95 -20.88 -4.30
C VAL A 90 -18.18 -21.43 -3.57
N PRO A 91 -18.24 -22.74 -3.23
CA PRO A 91 -19.31 -23.23 -2.38
C PRO A 91 -19.25 -22.52 -1.02
N GLU A 92 -20.43 -22.21 -0.45
CA GLU A 92 -20.55 -21.68 0.92
C GLU A 92 -19.83 -22.57 1.94
#